data_AF-A0A661ENQ2-F1
#
_entry.id   AF-A0A661ENQ2-F1
#
_cell.length_a   1.000
_cell.length_b   1.000
_cell.length_c   1.000
_cell.angle_alpha   90.00
_cell.angle_beta   90.00
_cell.angle_gamma   90.00
#
_symmetry.space_group_name_H-M   'P 1'
#
loop_
_entity.id
_entity.type
_entity.pdbx_description
1 polymer ?
#
loop_
_entity_poly.entity_id
_entity_poly.type
_entity_poly.pdbx_seq_one_letter_code
_entity_poly.pdbx_strand_id
1 'polypeptide(L)'
;MSSGTDEERLLSGEAWSDFCDRLKASGEAILQEGFPTAAGDRAEGFRWLTRLVTHATQMEIEAGDPRHPFFIRYETPINQWGG
;
A
#
# COMPACT_ATOMS: atom_id res chain seq x y z
N MET A 1 -10.18 -21.71 -6.76
CA MET A 1 -9.12 -22.59 -7.31
C MET A 1 -8.01 -21.68 -7.82
N SER A 2 -6.99 -21.46 -6.98
CA SER A 2 -5.74 -20.70 -7.23
C SER A 2 -4.76 -20.88 -6.05
N SER A 3 -5.24 -21.39 -4.91
CA SER A 3 -4.45 -21.51 -3.66
C SER A 3 -3.09 -22.21 -3.81
N GLY A 4 -2.95 -23.20 -4.69
CA GLY A 4 -1.67 -23.87 -4.91
C GLY A 4 -0.61 -22.96 -5.55
N THR A 5 -1.04 -22.07 -6.45
CA THR A 5 -0.14 -21.11 -7.12
C THR A 5 0.15 -19.91 -6.22
N ASP A 6 -0.85 -19.44 -5.47
CA ASP A 6 -0.67 -18.29 -4.56
C ASP A 6 0.23 -18.66 -3.36
N GLU A 7 0.11 -19.87 -2.81
CA GLU A 7 0.96 -20.39 -1.73
C GLU A 7 2.42 -20.57 -2.20
N GLU A 8 2.65 -21.11 -3.39
CA GLU A 8 3.99 -21.25 -3.96
C GLU A 8 4.66 -19.89 -4.20
N ARG A 9 3.92 -18.91 -4.73
CA ARG A 9 4.40 -17.54 -4.93
C ARG A 9 4.71 -16.82 -3.63
N LEU A 10 3.96 -17.10 -2.56
CA LEU A 10 4.24 -16.59 -1.23
C LEU A 10 5.54 -17.21 -0.67
N LEU A 11 5.65 -18.55 -0.71
CA LEU A 11 6.80 -19.28 -0.14
C LEU A 11 8.11 -19.03 -0.90
N SER A 12 8.04 -18.80 -2.20
CA SER A 12 9.21 -18.46 -3.03
C SER A 12 9.65 -16.99 -2.90
N GLY A 13 8.81 -16.11 -2.34
CA GLY A 13 9.06 -14.67 -2.25
C GLY A 13 8.69 -13.87 -3.51
N GLU A 14 8.13 -14.52 -4.53
CA GLU A 14 7.64 -13.86 -5.74
C GLU A 14 6.55 -12.83 -5.41
N ALA A 15 5.60 -13.20 -4.55
CA ALA A 15 4.51 -12.30 -4.15
C ALA A 15 5.00 -11.02 -3.45
N TRP A 16 6.09 -11.12 -2.66
CA TRP A 16 6.73 -9.96 -2.05
C TRP A 16 7.42 -9.07 -3.09
N SER A 17 8.14 -9.70 -4.03
CA SER A 17 8.82 -8.98 -5.11
C SER A 17 7.81 -8.20 -5.98
N ASP A 18 6.71 -8.84 -6.37
CA ASP A 18 5.63 -8.21 -7.12
C ASP A 18 4.97 -7.05 -6.37
N PHE A 19 4.79 -7.19 -5.04
CA PHE A 19 4.31 -6.10 -4.20
C PHE A 19 5.26 -4.89 -4.23
N CYS A 20 6.57 -5.13 -4.06
CA CYS A 20 7.58 -4.07 -4.13
C CYS A 20 7.64 -3.40 -5.50
N ASP A 21 7.53 -4.16 -6.59
CA ASP A 21 7.55 -3.63 -7.95
C ASP A 21 6.32 -2.75 -8.23
N ARG A 22 5.14 -3.16 -7.76
CA ARG A 22 3.92 -2.33 -7.83
C ARG A 22 4.03 -1.07 -6.97
N LEU A 23 4.62 -1.17 -5.78
CA LEU A 23 4.88 -0.01 -4.93
C LEU A 23 5.84 0.98 -5.60
N LYS A 24 6.91 0.47 -6.23
CA LYS A 24 7.85 1.29 -7.01
C LYS A 24 7.15 2.00 -8.16
N ALA A 25 6.37 1.28 -8.97
CA ALA A 25 5.61 1.88 -10.08
C ALA A 25 4.64 2.97 -9.59
N SER A 26 4.02 2.76 -8.42
CA SER A 26 3.16 3.78 -7.79
C SER A 26 3.94 5.02 -7.37
N GLY A 27 5.17 4.85 -6.88
CA GLY A 27 6.09 5.95 -6.60
C GLY A 27 6.51 6.73 -7.86
N GLU A 28 6.73 6.03 -8.97
CA GLU A 28 7.04 6.65 -10.28
C GLU A 28 5.86 7.45 -10.84
N ALA A 29 4.61 7.07 -10.52
CA ALA A 29 3.40 7.80 -10.91
C ALA A 29 3.38 9.22 -10.32
N ILE A 30 3.90 9.41 -9.10
CA ILE A 30 4.00 10.74 -8.48
C ILE A 30 4.85 11.67 -9.35
N LEU A 31 5.85 11.14 -10.04
CA LEU A 31 6.80 11.93 -10.84
C LEU A 31 6.29 12.31 -12.24
N GLN A 32 5.13 11.80 -12.65
CA GLN A 32 4.58 12.01 -13.99
C GLN A 32 4.12 13.45 -14.23
N GLU A 33 3.91 13.78 -15.50
CA GLU A 33 3.28 15.04 -15.91
C GLU A 33 1.86 15.15 -15.31
N GLY A 34 1.46 16.38 -14.95
CA GLY A 34 0.19 16.65 -14.29
C GLY A 34 0.23 16.70 -12.76
N PHE A 35 1.35 16.30 -12.14
CA PHE A 35 1.58 16.44 -10.70
C PHE A 35 2.52 17.62 -10.36
N PRO A 36 2.34 18.28 -9.19
CA PRO A 36 3.23 19.36 -8.75
C PRO A 36 4.69 18.91 -8.64
N THR A 37 5.61 19.75 -9.12
CA THR A 37 7.05 19.42 -9.26
C THR A 37 7.93 20.03 -8.19
N ALA A 38 7.41 20.93 -7.34
CA ALA A 38 8.21 21.54 -6.28
C ALA A 38 8.67 20.48 -5.28
N ALA A 39 9.88 20.62 -4.74
CA ALA A 39 10.49 19.63 -3.87
C ALA A 39 9.62 19.27 -2.65
N GLY A 40 8.94 20.26 -2.06
CA GLY A 40 8.01 20.06 -0.95
C GLY A 40 6.80 19.20 -1.33
N ASP A 41 6.19 19.46 -2.48
CA ASP A 41 5.04 18.69 -2.97
C ASP A 41 5.44 17.26 -3.31
N ARG A 42 6.61 17.06 -3.93
CA ARG A 42 7.16 15.72 -4.19
C ARG A 42 7.35 14.95 -2.88
N ALA A 43 7.95 15.60 -1.87
CA ALA A 43 8.13 14.99 -0.56
C ALA A 43 6.80 14.63 0.12
N GLU A 44 5.77 15.48 -0.01
CA GLU A 44 4.41 15.17 0.45
C GLU A 44 3.82 13.98 -0.30
N GLY A 45 3.95 13.92 -1.63
CA GLY A 45 3.44 12.80 -2.43
C GLY A 45 4.02 11.45 -2.00
N PHE A 46 5.33 11.37 -1.80
CA PHE A 46 5.96 10.14 -1.32
C PHE A 46 5.54 9.79 0.12
N ARG A 47 5.46 10.78 0.99
CA ARG A 47 4.97 10.58 2.36
C ARG A 47 3.52 10.09 2.36
N TRP A 48 2.67 10.61 1.49
CA TRP A 48 1.32 10.12 1.29
C TRP A 48 1.28 8.66 0.85
N LEU A 49 2.13 8.26 -0.11
CA LEU A 49 2.24 6.86 -0.53
C LEU A 49 2.58 5.93 0.64
N THR A 50 3.47 6.32 1.55
CA THR A 50 3.78 5.47 2.73
C THR A 50 2.60 5.30 3.69
N ARG A 51 1.77 6.34 3.84
CA ARG A 51 0.54 6.29 4.64
C ARG A 51 -0.49 5.34 4.01
N LEU A 52 -0.65 5.39 2.69
CA LEU A 52 -1.51 4.46 1.95
C LEU A 52 -1.08 3.00 2.13
N VAL A 53 0.23 2.73 2.08
CA VAL A 53 0.75 1.36 2.33
C VAL A 53 0.40 0.89 3.73
N THR A 54 0.63 1.73 4.75
CA THR A 54 0.29 1.41 6.14
C THR A 54 -1.19 1.10 6.28
N HIS A 55 -2.04 1.90 5.64
CA HIS A 55 -3.47 1.71 5.66
C HIS A 55 -3.91 0.41 4.98
N ALA A 56 -3.37 0.13 3.79
CA ALA A 56 -3.65 -1.11 3.06
C ALA A 56 -3.26 -2.35 3.88
N THR A 57 -2.11 -2.33 4.57
CA THR A 57 -1.71 -3.47 5.41
C THR A 57 -2.64 -3.68 6.61
N GLN A 58 -3.13 -2.60 7.22
CA GLN A 58 -4.09 -2.70 8.33
C GLN A 58 -5.41 -3.32 7.88
N MET A 59 -5.90 -2.96 6.70
CA MET A 59 -7.17 -3.48 6.17
C MET A 59 -7.05 -4.91 5.64
N GLU A 60 -6.06 -5.16 4.78
CA GLU A 60 -6.01 -6.38 3.96
C GLU A 60 -5.24 -7.51 4.62
N ILE A 61 -4.28 -7.20 5.50
CA ILE A 61 -3.46 -8.20 6.19
C ILE A 61 -3.95 -8.41 7.61
N GLU A 62 -4.01 -7.34 8.41
CA GLU A 62 -4.36 -7.45 9.82
C GLU A 62 -5.86 -7.73 10.01
N ALA A 63 -6.72 -6.92 9.39
CA ALA A 63 -8.19 -7.03 9.51
C ALA A 63 -8.85 -7.76 8.32
N GLY A 64 -8.07 -8.49 7.52
CA GLY A 64 -8.53 -9.08 6.25
C GLY A 64 -9.26 -10.42 6.36
N ASP A 65 -9.19 -11.14 7.48
CA ASP A 65 -9.89 -12.43 7.65
C ASP A 65 -11.35 -12.22 8.09
N PRO A 66 -12.35 -12.44 7.22
CA PRO A 66 -13.76 -12.25 7.56
C PRO A 66 -14.26 -13.22 8.64
N ARG A 67 -13.52 -14.29 8.94
CA ARG A 67 -13.88 -15.24 10.00
C ARG A 67 -13.43 -14.77 11.39
N HIS A 68 -12.51 -13.81 11.46
CA HIS A 68 -11.96 -13.26 12.71
C HIS A 68 -11.99 -11.72 12.71
N PRO A 69 -13.17 -11.08 12.60
CA PRO A 69 -13.26 -9.65 12.44
C PRO A 69 -12.94 -8.89 13.74
N PHE A 70 -12.30 -7.74 13.60
CA PHE A 70 -12.14 -6.76 14.68
C PHE A 70 -12.10 -5.33 14.12
N PHE A 71 -12.27 -4.33 15.00
CA PHE A 71 -12.23 -2.94 14.61
C PHE A 71 -10.80 -2.40 14.58
N ILE A 72 -10.45 -1.73 13.48
CA ILE A 72 -9.25 -0.89 13.38
C ILE A 72 -9.64 0.58 13.45
N ARG A 73 -8.72 1.42 13.94
CA ARG A 73 -8.86 2.87 13.79
C ARG A 73 -8.42 3.26 12.39
N TYR A 74 -9.41 3.41 11.51
CA TYR A 74 -9.23 3.67 10.07
C TYR A 74 -8.45 4.97 9.80
N GLU A 75 -8.79 6.04 10.51
CA GLU A 75 -8.13 7.34 10.40
C GLU A 75 -7.45 7.74 11.70
N THR A 76 -6.22 8.24 11.57
CA THR A 76 -5.44 8.80 12.67
C THR A 76 -4.86 10.14 12.23
N PRO A 77 -4.39 11.00 13.17
CA PRO A 77 -3.76 12.27 12.79
C PRO A 77 -2.56 12.14 11.85
N ILE A 78 -1.98 10.94 11.69
CA ILE A 78 -0.84 10.68 10.80
C ILE A 78 -1.21 9.84 9.57
N ASN A 79 -2.38 9.19 9.56
CA ASN A 79 -2.96 8.44 8.45
C ASN A 79 -4.41 8.90 8.24
N GLN A 80 -4.60 9.98 7.51
CA GLN A 80 -5.94 10.44 7.11
C GLN A 80 -6.32 9.85 5.76
N TRP A 81 -7.61 9.80 5.44
CA TRP A 81 -8.13 9.48 4.11
C TRP A 81 -8.74 10.72 3.49
N GLY A 82 -8.30 11.08 2.28
CA GLY A 82 -8.57 12.41 1.73
C GLY A 82 -7.70 13.49 2.39
N GLY A 83 -7.40 14.53 1.61
CA GLY A 83 -6.67 15.71 2.09
C GLY A 83 -7.58 16.68 2.82
#